data_AF-A0A846CDZ1-F1
#
_entry.id   AF-A0A846CDZ1-F1
#
_cell.length_a   1.000
_cell.length_b   1.000
_cell.length_c   1.000
_cell.angle_alpha   90.00
_cell.angle_beta   90.00
_cell.angle_gamma   90.00
#
_symmetry.space_group_name_H-M   'P 1'
#
loop_
_entity.id
_entity.type
_entity.pdbx_description
1 polymer ?
#
loop_
_entity_poly.entity_id
_entity_poly.type
_entity_poly.pdbx_seq_one_letter_code
_entity_poly.pdbx_strand_id
1 'polypeptide(L)'
;YLIIFPDWSQPEETVGLELQEVIKNLVTHPEKAKMTLLIDNSNITAEDADLILSSVVMNLLMESELEVDEGPEIVLVGELSQIQWSALIPQLQGRIKLEHGNEEVKAQLKAENIPVIELDRLPEKIHSFHTKE
;
A
#
# COMPACT_ATOMS: atom_id res chain seq x y z
N TYR A 1 -6.40 -7.62 2.25
CA TYR A 1 -5.33 -7.05 1.40
C TYR A 1 -5.72 -5.65 0.99
N LEU A 2 -4.81 -4.70 1.21
CA LEU A 2 -4.90 -3.32 0.70
C LEU A 2 -3.85 -3.15 -0.39
N ILE A 3 -4.08 -2.27 -1.35
CA ILE A 3 -3.12 -1.98 -2.41
C ILE A 3 -2.84 -0.49 -2.56
N ILE A 4 -1.62 -0.14 -2.95
CA ILE A 4 -1.24 1.18 -3.45
C ILE A 4 -0.56 1.09 -4.82
N PHE A 5 -0.70 2.16 -5.60
CA PHE A 5 -0.10 2.33 -6.92
C PHE A 5 0.77 3.58 -6.92
N PRO A 6 1.96 3.55 -6.29
CA PRO A 6 2.88 4.69 -6.30
C PRO A 6 3.37 5.02 -7.71
N ASP A 7 3.52 6.30 -8.00
CA ASP A 7 4.18 6.77 -9.21
C ASP A 7 5.70 6.83 -9.00
N TRP A 8 6.39 5.75 -9.31
CA TRP A 8 7.85 5.64 -9.23
C TRP A 8 8.62 6.57 -10.19
N SER A 9 7.93 7.27 -11.10
CA SER A 9 8.57 8.31 -11.93
C SER A 9 8.74 9.64 -11.18
N GLN A 10 8.09 9.80 -10.03
CA GLN A 10 8.27 10.93 -9.13
C GLN A 10 9.64 10.87 -8.43
N PRO A 11 10.12 12.00 -7.88
CA PRO A 11 11.31 11.99 -7.04
C PRO A 11 11.19 11.00 -5.88
N GLU A 12 12.29 10.33 -5.54
CA GLU A 12 12.35 9.37 -4.42
C GLU A 12 11.82 9.96 -3.12
N GLU A 13 12.12 11.23 -2.83
CA GLU A 13 11.62 11.93 -1.64
C GLU A 13 10.08 12.00 -1.63
N THR A 14 9.46 12.30 -2.77
CA THR A 14 7.99 12.37 -2.91
C THR A 14 7.37 11.01 -2.67
N VAL A 15 7.89 9.97 -3.33
CA VAL A 15 7.38 8.59 -3.17
C VAL A 15 7.61 8.10 -1.74
N GLY A 16 8.79 8.35 -1.19
CA GLY A 16 9.17 7.95 0.16
C GLY A 16 8.26 8.58 1.22
N LEU A 17 7.93 9.86 1.10
CA LEU A 17 7.02 10.55 2.02
C LEU A 17 5.60 9.94 1.98
N GLU A 18 5.05 9.69 0.79
CA GLU A 18 3.72 9.08 0.68
C GLU A 18 3.70 7.64 1.23
N LEU A 19 4.73 6.85 0.92
CA LEU A 19 4.88 5.51 1.47
C LEU A 19 5.00 5.55 3.00
N GLN A 20 5.76 6.51 3.55
CA GLN A 20 5.89 6.69 4.98
C GLN A 20 4.55 6.98 5.64
N GLU A 21 3.74 7.89 5.08
CA GLU A 21 2.42 8.20 5.61
C GLU A 21 1.48 6.98 5.58
N VAL A 22 1.47 6.23 4.48
CA VAL A 22 0.66 5.01 4.36
C VAL A 22 1.08 3.98 5.40
N ILE A 23 2.37 3.65 5.45
CA ILE A 23 2.88 2.62 6.35
C ILE A 23 2.68 3.05 7.81
N LYS A 24 2.90 4.32 8.14
CA LYS A 24 2.64 4.89 9.48
C LYS A 24 1.19 4.68 9.93
N ASN A 25 0.23 4.96 9.07
CA ASN A 25 -1.20 4.73 9.37
C ASN A 25 -1.51 3.23 9.58
N LEU A 26 -0.83 2.34 8.87
CA LEU A 26 -1.04 0.90 9.02
C LEU A 26 -0.39 0.35 10.29
N VAL A 27 0.85 0.74 10.63
CA VAL A 27 1.55 0.27 11.85
C VAL A 27 0.94 0.81 13.14
N THR A 28 0.14 1.89 13.05
CA THR A 28 -0.61 2.44 14.18
C THR A 28 -2.04 1.89 14.28
N HIS A 29 -2.47 1.06 13.31
CA HIS A 29 -3.79 0.46 13.32
C HIS A 29 -3.87 -0.71 14.32
N PRO A 30 -4.97 -0.86 15.11
CA PRO A 30 -5.10 -1.93 16.10
C PRO A 30 -5.03 -3.35 15.51
N GLU A 31 -5.49 -3.54 14.28
CA GLU A 31 -5.43 -4.82 13.55
C GLU A 31 -4.24 -4.94 12.57
N LYS A 32 -3.17 -4.16 12.74
CA LYS A 32 -2.00 -4.13 11.83
C LYS A 32 -1.45 -5.51 11.45
N ALA A 33 -1.37 -6.45 12.40
CA ALA A 33 -0.84 -7.80 12.18
C ALA A 33 -1.69 -8.65 11.21
N LYS A 34 -2.94 -8.26 10.92
CA LYS A 34 -3.81 -8.96 9.96
C LYS A 34 -3.84 -8.27 8.60
N MET A 35 -3.09 -7.19 8.44
CA MET A 35 -3.07 -6.40 7.21
C MET A 35 -1.88 -6.77 6.37
N THR A 36 -2.14 -6.88 5.08
CA THR A 36 -1.11 -6.97 4.06
C THR A 36 -1.29 -5.79 3.11
N LEU A 37 -0.26 -4.97 3.00
CA LEU A 37 -0.14 -3.89 2.02
C LEU A 37 0.58 -4.42 0.78
N LEU A 38 -0.11 -4.38 -0.34
CA LEU A 38 0.45 -4.67 -1.65
C LEU A 38 0.89 -3.36 -2.29
N ILE A 39 2.08 -3.35 -2.88
CA ILE A 39 2.64 -2.17 -3.54
C ILE A 39 2.96 -2.54 -4.98
N ASP A 40 2.29 -1.87 -5.92
CA ASP A 40 2.64 -2.01 -7.32
C ASP A 40 4.02 -1.39 -7.59
N ASN A 41 4.89 -2.14 -8.28
CA ASN A 41 6.21 -1.68 -8.71
C ASN A 41 6.41 -1.76 -10.24
N SER A 42 5.33 -1.63 -11.03
CA SER A 42 5.35 -1.87 -12.49
C SER A 42 6.32 -0.99 -13.30
N ASN A 43 6.88 0.08 -12.72
CA ASN A 43 7.77 1.04 -13.39
C ASN A 43 9.16 1.18 -12.74
N ILE A 44 9.52 0.29 -11.82
CA ILE A 44 10.80 0.29 -11.11
C ILE A 44 11.27 -1.14 -10.86
N THR A 45 12.58 -1.35 -10.69
CA THR A 45 13.09 -2.67 -10.29
C THR A 45 12.62 -3.01 -8.87
N ALA A 46 12.50 -4.30 -8.57
CA ALA A 46 12.19 -4.73 -7.21
C ALA A 46 13.29 -4.27 -6.23
N GLU A 47 14.55 -4.33 -6.66
CA GLU A 47 15.69 -3.90 -5.86
C GLU A 47 15.63 -2.41 -5.49
N ASP A 48 15.34 -1.53 -6.46
CA ASP A 48 15.25 -0.09 -6.18
C ASP A 48 14.02 0.24 -5.31
N ALA A 49 12.89 -0.44 -5.54
CA ALA A 49 11.70 -0.29 -4.68
C ALA A 49 11.98 -0.74 -3.24
N ASP A 50 12.69 -1.86 -3.05
CA ASP A 50 13.10 -2.36 -1.74
C ASP A 50 14.05 -1.40 -1.03
N LEU A 51 14.95 -0.72 -1.75
CA LEU A 51 15.84 0.30 -1.18
C LEU A 51 15.04 1.49 -0.65
N ILE A 52 14.06 1.99 -1.42
CA ILE A 52 13.17 3.09 -1.01
C ILE A 52 12.34 2.66 0.21
N LEU A 53 11.75 1.47 0.18
CA LEU A 53 10.98 0.92 1.30
C LEU A 53 11.83 0.77 2.56
N SER A 54 13.07 0.29 2.41
CA SER A 54 14.01 0.16 3.53
C SER A 54 14.31 1.52 4.16
N SER A 55 14.52 2.56 3.34
CA SER A 55 14.70 3.94 3.81
C SER A 55 13.48 4.42 4.61
N VAL A 56 12.28 4.19 4.08
CA VAL A 56 11.02 4.55 4.75
C VAL A 56 10.87 3.83 6.09
N VAL A 57 11.10 2.51 6.12
CA VAL A 57 11.01 1.71 7.36
C VAL A 57 12.05 2.19 8.37
N MET A 58 13.28 2.50 7.95
CA MET A 58 14.31 3.04 8.84
C MET A 58 13.89 4.39 9.44
N ASN A 59 13.31 5.28 8.65
CA ASN A 59 12.81 6.57 9.14
C ASN A 59 11.71 6.36 10.19
N LEU A 60 10.76 5.45 9.93
CA LEU A 60 9.69 5.13 10.88
C LEU A 60 10.21 4.50 12.19
N LEU A 61 11.23 3.63 12.12
CA LEU A 61 11.84 3.04 13.31
C LEU A 61 12.53 4.09 14.21
N MET A 62 12.97 5.21 13.64
CA MET A 62 13.55 6.32 14.40
C MET A 62 12.49 7.24 15.02
N GLU A 63 11.22 7.13 14.62
CA GLU A 63 10.14 7.88 15.25
C GLU A 63 9.81 7.30 16.63
N SER A 64 10.14 8.04 17.69
CA SER A 64 10.00 7.63 19.10
C SER A 64 8.57 7.25 19.54
N GLU A 65 7.57 7.53 18.71
CA GLU A 65 6.15 7.29 18.98
C GLU A 65 5.63 5.96 18.40
N LEU A 66 6.44 5.23 17.61
CA LEU A 66 6.03 4.01 16.93
C LEU A 66 6.57 2.75 17.64
N GLU A 67 5.66 1.95 18.20
CA GLU A 67 5.95 0.58 18.63
C GLU A 67 5.84 -0.38 17.44
N VAL A 68 6.99 -0.72 16.83
CA VAL A 68 7.10 -1.51 15.59
C VAL A 68 7.33 -3.01 15.87
N ASP A 69 6.87 -3.53 17.01
CA ASP A 69 7.10 -4.94 17.38
C ASP A 69 6.33 -5.92 16.45
N GLU A 70 5.18 -5.47 15.92
CA GLU A 70 4.43 -6.15 14.86
C GLU A 70 3.88 -5.12 13.86
N GLY A 71 4.30 -5.19 12.61
CA GLY A 71 3.85 -4.34 11.50
C GLY A 71 2.94 -5.07 10.52
N PRO A 72 2.30 -4.37 9.57
CA PRO A 72 1.61 -5.02 8.45
C PRO A 72 2.63 -5.76 7.58
N GLU A 73 2.20 -6.83 6.94
CA GLU A 73 2.99 -7.47 5.89
C GLU A 73 3.03 -6.54 4.66
N ILE A 74 4.20 -6.34 4.06
CA ILE A 74 4.37 -5.50 2.87
C ILE A 74 4.91 -6.37 1.73
N VAL A 75 4.27 -6.31 0.56
CA VAL A 75 4.61 -7.15 -0.60
C VAL A 75 4.61 -6.33 -1.89
N LEU A 76 5.68 -6.44 -2.66
CA LEU A 76 5.78 -5.88 -4.02
C LEU A 76 5.06 -6.79 -5.03
N VAL A 77 4.25 -6.22 -5.94
CA VAL A 77 3.37 -6.99 -6.86
C VAL A 77 3.40 -6.54 -8.33
N GLY A 78 4.35 -5.70 -8.73
CA GLY A 78 4.45 -5.13 -10.08
C GLY A 78 4.81 -6.12 -11.19
N GLU A 79 5.33 -7.31 -10.85
CA GLU A 79 5.67 -8.34 -11.85
C GLU A 79 4.50 -9.27 -12.21
N LEU A 80 3.30 -9.02 -11.67
CA LEU A 80 2.14 -9.86 -11.94
C LEU A 80 1.65 -9.71 -13.39
N SER A 81 1.44 -10.84 -14.06
CA SER A 81 0.77 -10.89 -15.36
C SER A 81 -0.69 -10.47 -15.27
N GLN A 82 -1.30 -10.12 -16.40
CA GLN A 82 -2.72 -9.72 -16.47
C GLN A 82 -3.67 -10.77 -15.87
N ILE A 83 -3.35 -12.06 -16.02
CA ILE A 83 -4.15 -13.16 -15.45
C ILE A 83 -4.03 -13.17 -13.92
N GLN A 84 -2.83 -12.96 -13.39
CA GLN A 84 -2.61 -12.89 -11.94
C GLN A 84 -3.29 -11.65 -11.34
N TRP A 85 -3.22 -10.50 -12.00
CA TRP A 85 -3.97 -9.30 -11.61
C TRP A 85 -5.48 -9.53 -11.59
N SER A 86 -6.01 -10.23 -12.60
CA SER A 86 -7.43 -10.57 -12.67
C SER A 86 -7.88 -11.49 -11.52
N ALA A 87 -6.98 -12.31 -10.99
CA ALA A 87 -7.23 -13.16 -9.83
C ALA A 87 -7.01 -12.43 -8.48
N LEU A 88 -6.14 -11.42 -8.46
CA LEU A 88 -5.82 -10.63 -7.27
C LEU A 88 -6.89 -9.57 -6.99
N ILE A 89 -7.33 -8.82 -8.02
CA ILE A 89 -8.26 -7.69 -7.88
C ILE A 89 -9.51 -8.04 -7.03
N PRO A 90 -10.20 -9.18 -7.25
CA PRO A 90 -11.38 -9.52 -6.44
C PRO A 90 -11.09 -9.79 -4.96
N GLN A 91 -9.84 -10.03 -4.58
CA GLN A 91 -9.41 -10.31 -3.20
C GLN A 91 -8.99 -9.04 -2.45
N LEU A 92 -8.89 -7.91 -3.14
CA LEU A 92 -8.51 -6.62 -2.55
C LEU A 92 -9.70 -6.02 -1.82
N GLN A 93 -9.48 -5.65 -0.55
CA GLN A 93 -10.49 -4.95 0.26
C GLN A 93 -10.63 -3.49 -0.16
N GLY A 94 -9.55 -2.90 -0.68
CA GLY A 94 -9.54 -1.54 -1.20
C GLY A 94 -8.17 -1.12 -1.70
N ARG A 95 -8.15 -0.02 -2.44
CA ARG A 95 -6.94 0.70 -2.82
C ARG A 95 -6.82 1.96 -1.99
N ILE A 96 -5.67 2.16 -1.37
CA ILE A 96 -5.38 3.41 -0.66
C ILE A 96 -5.04 4.45 -1.72
N LYS A 97 -5.63 5.64 -1.59
CA LYS A 97 -5.38 6.76 -2.50
C LYS A 97 -4.06 7.43 -2.11
N LEU A 98 -3.21 7.64 -3.10
CA LEU A 98 -2.00 8.45 -3.01
C LEU A 98 -2.25 9.78 -3.70
N GLU A 99 -1.55 10.84 -3.31
CA GLU A 99 -1.64 12.14 -4.01
C GLU A 99 -0.95 12.04 -5.38
N HIS A 100 0.19 11.35 -5.44
CA HIS A 100 0.99 11.10 -6.64
C HIS A 100 0.94 9.62 -7.02
N GLY A 101 -0.28 9.10 -7.20
CA GLY A 101 -0.49 7.72 -7.64
C GLY A 101 -0.35 7.54 -9.15
N ASN A 102 0.15 6.37 -9.58
CA ASN A 102 0.30 6.00 -10.98
C ASN A 102 -1.07 5.77 -11.66
N GLU A 103 -1.61 6.81 -12.30
CA GLU A 103 -2.89 6.75 -13.01
C GLU A 103 -2.88 5.78 -14.20
N GLU A 104 -1.74 5.63 -14.86
CA GLU A 104 -1.61 4.77 -16.02
C GLU A 104 -1.82 3.30 -15.64
N VAL A 105 -1.11 2.82 -14.62
CA VAL A 105 -1.26 1.45 -14.12
C VAL A 105 -2.68 1.21 -13.60
N LYS A 106 -3.26 2.17 -12.89
CA LYS A 106 -4.66 2.06 -12.41
C LYS A 106 -5.65 1.87 -13.56
N ALA A 107 -5.49 2.61 -14.65
CA ALA A 107 -6.33 2.48 -15.84
C ALA A 107 -6.10 1.13 -16.55
N GLN A 108 -4.85 0.71 -16.73
CA GLN A 108 -4.50 -0.56 -17.38
C GLN A 108 -5.08 -1.77 -16.64
N LEU A 109 -5.00 -1.77 -15.31
CA LEU A 109 -5.49 -2.85 -14.46
C LEU A 109 -7.00 -2.79 -14.19
N LYS A 110 -7.70 -1.76 -14.70
CA LYS A 110 -9.11 -1.48 -14.34
C LYS A 110 -9.32 -1.43 -12.83
N ALA A 111 -8.32 -0.88 -12.13
CA ALA A 111 -8.31 -0.72 -10.67
C ALA A 111 -9.36 0.30 -10.19
N GLU A 112 -10.02 1.00 -11.11
CA GLU A 112 -11.21 1.81 -10.85
C GLU A 112 -12.36 1.03 -10.19
N ASN A 113 -12.41 -0.30 -10.35
CA ASN A 113 -13.40 -1.16 -9.71
C ASN A 113 -13.06 -1.49 -8.24
N ILE A 114 -11.86 -1.14 -7.78
CA ILE A 114 -11.43 -1.38 -6.40
C ILE A 114 -11.92 -0.21 -5.52
N PRO A 115 -12.56 -0.48 -4.36
CA PRO A 115 -12.97 0.57 -3.44
C PRO A 115 -11.81 1.48 -3.04
N VAL A 116 -12.01 2.79 -3.13
CA VAL A 116 -11.00 3.78 -2.73
C VAL A 116 -11.09 4.03 -1.23
N ILE A 117 -9.94 3.94 -0.56
CA ILE A 117 -9.76 4.26 0.84
C ILE A 117 -8.89 5.52 0.92
N GLU A 118 -9.45 6.58 1.50
CA GLU A 118 -8.69 7.78 1.86
C GLU A 118 -7.85 7.46 3.09
N LEU A 119 -6.61 7.94 3.14
CA LEU A 119 -5.65 7.68 4.23
C LEU A 119 -6.23 8.02 5.60
N ASP A 120 -6.90 9.17 5.72
CA ASP A 120 -7.54 9.63 6.96
C ASP A 120 -8.63 8.69 7.50
N ARG A 121 -9.13 7.76 6.68
CA ARG A 121 -10.22 6.83 7.02
C ARG A 121 -9.74 5.41 7.33
N LEU A 122 -8.44 5.14 7.24
CA LEU A 122 -7.85 3.87 7.64
C LEU A 122 -8.16 3.48 9.10
N PRO A 123 -8.12 4.37 10.11
CA PRO A 123 -8.40 3.97 11.50
C PRO A 123 -9.86 3.61 11.78
N GLU A 124 -10.81 3.98 10.90
CA GLU A 124 -12.25 3.81 11.17
C GLU A 124 -12.91 2.69 10.34
N LYS A 125 -12.42 2.38 9.13
CA LYS A 125 -13.20 1.60 8.15
C LYS A 125 -13.03 0.09 8.16
N ILE A 126 -12.09 -0.46 8.91
CA ILE A 126 -11.80 -1.91 8.82
C ILE A 126 -12.75 -2.76 9.70
N HIS A 127 -13.53 -2.13 10.58
CA HIS A 127 -14.54 -2.79 11.41
C HIS A 127 -15.82 -3.25 10.67
N SER A 128 -16.04 -2.92 9.40
CA SER A 128 -17.38 -3.02 8.79
C SER A 128 -17.62 -4.15 7.77
N PHE A 129 -16.66 -5.06 7.52
CA PHE A 129 -16.85 -6.12 6.52
C PHE A 129 -17.11 -7.53 7.08
N HIS A 130 -17.19 -7.70 8.40
CA HIS A 130 -17.74 -8.91 9.02
C HIS A 130 -19.24 -8.72 9.28
N THR A 131 -20.07 -9.02 8.30
CA THR A 131 -21.38 -9.68 8.48
C THR A 131 -22.05 -9.89 7.11
N LYS A 132 -21.89 -11.09 6.56
CA LYS A 132 -23.02 -11.83 6.02
C LYS A 132 -22.90 -13.27 6.48
N GLU A 133 -23.79 -13.62 7.41
CA GLU A 133 -24.22 -14.98 7.72
C GLU A 133 -24.72 -15.71 6.46
#